data_AF-A0A965R2Y5-F1
#
_entry.id   AF-A0A965R2Y5-F1
#
_cell.length_a   1.000
_cell.length_b   1.000
_cell.length_c   1.000
_cell.angle_alpha   90.00
_cell.angle_beta   90.00
_cell.angle_gamma   90.00
#
_symmetry.space_group_name_H-M   'P 1'
#
loop_
_entity.id
_entity.type
_entity.pdbx_description
1 polymer ?
#
loop_
_entity_poly.entity_id
_entity_poly.type
_entity_poly.pdbx_seq_one_letter_code
_entity_poly.pdbx_strand_id
1 'polypeptide(L)' 'GGVRAQTLLKGEDAVAVAWVGPGSPRANGLDGSPRELPQVNQKRDASGEKVSAEISYLGSDDLTVS' A
#
# COMPACT_ATOMS: atom_id res chain seq x y z
N GLY A 1 -2.91 -14.57 -19.10
CA GLY A 1 -3.64 -14.74 -17.83
C GLY A 1 -2.97 -13.88 -16.79
N GLY A 2 -3.72 -13.07 -16.05
CA GLY A 2 -3.15 -12.20 -15.01
C GLY A 2 -2.59 -13.02 -13.84
N VAL A 3 -1.53 -12.51 -13.21
CA VAL A 3 -0.96 -13.07 -11.97
C VAL A 3 -1.53 -12.30 -10.78
N ARG A 4 -1.87 -13.02 -9.71
CA ARG A 4 -2.39 -12.40 -8.47
C ARG A 4 -1.26 -11.67 -7.75
N ALA A 5 -1.49 -10.40 -7.42
CA ALA A 5 -0.55 -9.54 -6.69
C ALA A 5 -0.90 -9.33 -5.20
N GLN A 6 -2.10 -9.75 -4.77
CA GLN A 6 -2.59 -9.65 -3.39
C GLN A 6 -3.62 -10.75 -3.15
N THR A 7 -3.59 -11.38 -1.97
CA THR A 7 -4.64 -12.29 -1.53
C THR A 7 -5.58 -11.58 -0.57
N LEU A 8 -6.84 -11.43 -0.99
CA LEU A 8 -7.90 -10.86 -0.15
C LEU A 8 -8.42 -11.91 0.84
N LEU A 9 -8.58 -11.49 2.09
CA LEU A 9 -9.15 -12.30 3.16
C LEU A 9 -10.68 -12.21 3.17
N LYS A 10 -11.32 -13.03 4.00
CA LYS A 10 -12.78 -13.02 4.16
C LYS A 10 -13.26 -11.65 4.63
N GLY A 11 -14.13 -11.01 3.84
CA GLY A 11 -14.66 -9.68 4.11
C GLY A 11 -13.89 -8.54 3.44
N GLU A 12 -12.79 -8.85 2.74
CA GLU A 12 -12.10 -7.91 1.87
C GLU A 12 -12.62 -8.05 0.43
N ASP A 13 -12.76 -6.93 -0.28
CA ASP A 13 -13.39 -6.88 -1.60
C ASP A 13 -12.39 -6.44 -2.69
N ALA A 14 -11.59 -5.42 -2.41
CA ALA A 14 -10.64 -4.86 -3.37
C ALA A 14 -9.44 -4.20 -2.70
N VAL A 15 -8.37 -4.02 -3.50
CA VAL A 15 -7.26 -3.13 -3.16
C VAL A 15 -7.69 -1.69 -3.41
N ALA A 16 -7.76 -0.88 -2.36
CA ALA A 16 -8.21 0.52 -2.46
C ALA A 16 -7.16 1.44 -3.10
N VAL A 17 -5.90 1.26 -2.71
CA VAL A 17 -4.76 2.01 -3.22
C VAL A 17 -3.56 1.10 -3.38
N ALA A 18 -2.72 1.38 -4.39
CA ALA A 18 -1.46 0.72 -4.61
C ALA A 18 -0.44 1.78 -5.07
N TRP A 19 0.84 1.54 -4.79
CA TRP A 19 1.90 2.45 -5.16
C TRP A 19 3.02 1.73 -5.88
N VAL A 20 3.52 2.37 -6.94
CA VAL A 20 4.68 1.95 -7.71
C VAL A 20 5.47 3.21 -8.02
N GLY A 21 6.71 3.28 -7.56
CA GLY A 21 7.57 4.45 -7.79
C GLY A 21 8.93 4.30 -7.13
N PRO A 22 9.82 5.28 -7.32
CA PRO A 22 11.10 5.35 -6.63
C PRO A 22 10.94 5.93 -5.21
N GLY A 23 11.93 5.67 -4.36
CA GLY A 23 11.94 6.14 -2.97
C GLY A 23 11.22 5.22 -1.99
N SER A 24 11.12 5.68 -0.74
CA SER A 24 10.40 4.95 0.31
C SER A 24 8.92 5.33 0.28
N PRO A 25 7.99 4.34 0.30
CA PRO A 25 6.57 4.64 0.28
C PRO A 25 6.16 5.37 1.56
N ARG A 26 5.26 6.34 1.39
CA ARG A 26 4.60 7.10 2.45
C ARG A 26 3.10 7.00 2.27
N ALA A 27 2.39 7.02 3.39
CA ALA A 27 0.95 6.88 3.44
C ALA A 27 0.31 7.98 4.28
N ASN A 28 -0.88 8.41 3.90
CA ASN A 28 -1.67 9.36 4.67
C ASN A 28 -3.17 9.05 4.59
N GLY A 29 -3.88 9.48 5.63
CA GLY A 29 -5.34 9.48 5.67
C GLY A 29 -5.94 10.61 4.82
N LEU A 30 -7.26 10.60 4.67
CA LEU A 30 -8.04 11.66 4.02
C LEU A 30 -7.83 13.03 4.70
N ASP A 31 -7.52 13.03 6.00
CA ASP A 31 -7.22 14.20 6.81
C ASP A 31 -5.78 14.73 6.63
N GLY A 32 -4.97 14.07 5.81
CA GLY A 32 -3.56 14.39 5.60
C GLY A 32 -2.63 13.89 6.72
N SER A 33 -3.15 13.19 7.73
CA SER A 33 -2.33 12.63 8.80
C SER A 33 -1.47 11.47 8.29
N PRO A 34 -0.19 11.37 8.69
CA PRO A 34 0.66 10.24 8.32
C PRO A 34 0.10 8.90 8.82
N ARG A 35 0.24 7.87 8.00
CA ARG A 35 -0.11 6.48 8.35
C ARG A 35 1.16 5.64 8.35
N GLU A 36 1.26 4.77 9.35
CA GLU A 36 2.35 3.80 9.42
C GLU A 36 2.11 2.69 8.41
N LEU A 37 3.13 2.42 7.60
CA LEU A 37 3.12 1.32 6.65
C LEU A 37 3.72 0.07 7.31
N PRO A 38 3.13 -1.12 7.09
CA PRO A 38 3.71 -2.36 7.57
C PRO A 38 5.05 -2.63 6.90
N GLN A 39 5.84 -3.52 7.50
CA GLN A 39 7.11 -3.92 6.91
C GLN A 39 6.90 -4.54 5.52
N VAL A 40 7.82 -4.22 4.61
CA VAL A 40 7.77 -4.72 3.24
C VAL A 40 7.93 -6.24 3.24
N ASN A 41 6.93 -6.92 2.69
CA ASN A 41 6.97 -8.36 2.42
C ASN A 41 7.31 -8.59 0.93
N GLN A 42 8.22 -9.53 0.64
CA GLN A 42 8.63 -9.84 -0.74
C GLN A 42 7.66 -10.80 -1.46
N LYS A 43 6.69 -11.39 -0.76
CA LYS A 43 5.68 -12.27 -1.38
C LYS A 43 4.64 -11.47 -2.16
N ARG A 44 4.40 -11.88 -3.41
CA ARG A 44 3.44 -11.26 -4.34
C ARG A 44 2.01 -11.78 -4.19
N ASP A 45 1.78 -12.82 -3.40
CA ASP A 45 0.47 -13.45 -3.21
C ASP A 45 0.09 -13.52 -1.72
N ALA A 46 0.71 -12.68 -0.90
CA ALA A 46 0.37 -12.53 0.51
C ALA A 46 -0.86 -11.63 0.69
N SER A 47 -1.46 -11.68 1.89
CA SER A 47 -2.47 -10.71 2.34
C SER A 47 -1.86 -9.49 3.05
N GLY A 48 -0.56 -9.53 3.34
CA GLY A 48 0.11 -8.51 4.16
C GLY A 48 -0.33 -8.55 5.62
N GLU A 49 -0.14 -7.42 6.30
CA GLU A 49 -0.54 -7.18 7.68
C GLU A 49 -1.65 -6.14 7.75
N LYS A 50 -2.47 -6.20 8.81
CA LYS A 50 -3.52 -5.20 9.02
C LYS A 50 -2.89 -3.86 9.38
N VAL A 51 -3.28 -2.83 8.65
CA VAL A 51 -2.97 -1.44 9.01
C VAL A 51 -3.84 -0.98 10.17
N SER A 52 -3.25 -0.18 11.06
CA SER A 52 -3.92 0.32 12.27
C SER A 52 -4.97 1.41 11.98
N ALA A 53 -4.88 2.05 10.81
CA ALA A 53 -5.81 3.06 10.35
C ALA A 53 -5.91 3.06 8.81
N GLU A 54 -7.01 3.63 8.30
CA GLU A 54 -7.27 3.72 6.86
C GLU A 54 -6.21 4.57 6.14
N ILE A 55 -5.74 4.07 5.00
CA ILE A 55 -4.83 4.74 4.09
C ILE A 55 -5.62 5.18 2.86
N SER A 56 -5.70 6.49 2.63
CA SER A 56 -6.43 7.05 1.49
C SER A 56 -5.50 7.41 0.33
N TYR A 57 -4.23 7.70 0.62
CA TYR A 57 -3.24 8.11 -0.37
C TYR A 57 -1.89 7.46 -0.12
N LEU A 58 -1.17 7.18 -1.22
CA LEU A 58 0.19 6.65 -1.21
C LEU A 58 1.08 7.47 -2.17
N GLY A 59 2.34 7.63 -1.79
CA GLY A 59 3.33 8.33 -2.60
C GLY A 59 4.74 8.10 -2.09
N SER A 60 5.70 8.86 -2.59
CA SER A 60 7.03 8.98 -2.02
C SER A 60 7.42 10.45 -1.92
N ASP A 61 8.42 10.72 -1.08
CA ASP A 61 9.10 12.01 -0.99
C ASP A 61 10.19 12.18 -2.05
N ASP A 62 10.44 11.14 -2.84
CA ASP A 62 11.42 11.17 -3.91
C ASP A 62 10.84 11.90 -5.13
N LEU A 63 11.20 13.18 -5.24
CA LEU A 63 10.82 14.04 -6.35
C LEU A 63 11.71 13.83 -7.59
N THR A 64 12.53 12.79 -7.62
CA THR A 64 13.39 12.48 -8.77
C THR A 64 12.50 12.07 -9.96
N VAL A 65 12.14 13.06 -10.77
CA VAL A 65 11.44 12.86 -12.04
C VAL A 65 12.37 12.07 -12.96
N SER A 66 11.98 10.83 -13.30
CA SER A 66 12.65 10.03 -14.32
C SER A 66 12.44 10.60 -15.71
#